data_AF-A0A6A6X1T4-F1
#
_entry.id   AF-A0A6A6X1T4-F1
#
_cell.length_a   1.000
_cell.length_b   1.000
_cell.length_c   1.000
_cell.angle_alpha   90.00
_cell.angle_beta   90.00
_cell.angle_gamma   90.00
#
_symmetry.space_group_name_H-M   'P 1'
#
loop_
_entity.id
_entity.type
_entity.pdbx_description
1 polymer ?
#
loop_
_entity_poly.entity_id
_entity_poly.type
_entity_poly.pdbx_seq_one_letter_code
_entity_poly.pdbx_strand_id
1 'polypeptide(L)'
;MGNPNGLRTVFLILPPMFVLLPLSIIIVVLERISTSLFTTHTARNWRSGDSTITLYGPTTSDATSLSKYTEVTVRVRVASTLALLGLSLAAIVVAAIGVCGIWELRRIEGSPRRQRGWSWVMLVLNTLTMVASVGLLAYLSVLQGNEKRWKSYADVGKDGQKFTRETWACQINEFYTSERDWAGPACALDKANRFMLIPLAVSSALVIFCTWILIHDRGGAKWLVGGKGRYAGFDDTIELQHPRQDVPKGGMANNNHTVYL
;
A
#
# COMPACT_ATOMS: atom_id res chain seq x y z
N MET A 1 -1.28 31.51 -19.65
CA MET A 1 -1.25 31.66 -18.17
C MET A 1 -1.88 30.41 -17.56
N GLY A 2 -1.06 29.51 -17.01
CA GLY A 2 -1.56 28.27 -16.42
C GLY A 2 -2.27 28.53 -15.09
N ASN A 3 -3.44 27.92 -14.89
CA ASN A 3 -4.21 28.06 -13.66
C ASN A 3 -3.41 27.48 -12.46
N PRO A 4 -2.92 28.30 -11.52
CA PRO A 4 -2.05 27.85 -10.43
C PRO A 4 -2.74 26.82 -9.51
N ASN A 5 -4.07 26.85 -9.47
CA ASN A 5 -4.89 25.91 -8.70
C ASN A 5 -4.94 24.50 -9.32
N GLY A 6 -4.68 24.38 -10.63
CA GLY A 6 -4.60 23.09 -11.33
C GLY A 6 -3.32 22.33 -10.98
N LEU A 7 -2.17 22.99 -11.11
CA LEU A 7 -0.85 22.40 -10.85
C LEU A 7 -0.72 21.92 -9.39
N ARG A 8 -1.18 22.73 -8.44
CA ARG A 8 -1.21 22.38 -7.00
C ARG A 8 -2.01 21.11 -6.73
N THR A 9 -3.12 20.91 -7.46
CA THR A 9 -3.97 19.72 -7.31
C THR A 9 -3.27 18.47 -7.84
N VAL A 10 -2.59 18.58 -8.98
CA VAL A 10 -1.82 17.46 -9.54
C VAL A 10 -0.74 17.01 -8.55
N PHE A 11 -0.01 17.95 -7.94
CA PHE A 11 1.01 17.61 -6.93
C PHE A 11 0.43 16.95 -5.67
N LEU A 12 -0.82 17.26 -5.30
CA LEU A 12 -1.47 16.65 -4.13
C LEU A 12 -2.02 15.24 -4.44
N ILE A 13 -2.49 14.98 -5.65
CA ILE A 13 -2.97 13.65 -6.09
C ILE A 13 -1.80 12.73 -6.48
N LEU A 14 -0.61 13.29 -6.73
CA LEU A 14 0.54 12.54 -7.19
C LEU A 14 0.93 11.38 -6.25
N PRO A 15 1.08 11.58 -4.92
CA PRO A 15 1.55 10.52 -4.03
C PRO A 15 0.61 9.29 -3.96
N PRO A 16 -0.72 9.40 -3.78
CA PRO A 16 -1.57 8.23 -3.70
C PRO A 16 -1.73 7.51 -5.06
N MET A 17 -1.84 8.25 -6.17
CA MET A 17 -2.11 7.66 -7.48
C MET A 17 -0.85 7.09 -8.15
N PHE A 18 0.26 7.83 -8.12
CA PHE A 18 1.45 7.49 -8.91
C PHE A 18 2.56 6.85 -8.09
N VAL A 19 2.44 6.79 -6.76
CA VAL A 19 3.45 6.17 -5.90
C VAL A 19 2.83 5.05 -5.07
N LEU A 20 1.84 5.33 -4.22
CA LEU A 20 1.27 4.34 -3.30
C LEU A 20 0.59 3.17 -4.06
N LEU A 21 -0.27 3.47 -5.03
CA LEU A 21 -0.96 2.46 -5.83
C LEU A 21 -0.01 1.56 -6.64
N PRO A 22 0.89 2.08 -7.51
CA PRO A 22 1.77 1.23 -8.29
C PRO A 22 2.76 0.45 -7.43
N LEU A 23 3.29 1.02 -6.35
CA LEU A 23 4.16 0.27 -5.42
C LEU A 23 3.42 -0.92 -4.80
N SER A 24 2.17 -0.73 -4.39
CA SER A 24 1.36 -1.80 -3.82
C SER A 24 1.08 -2.92 -4.84
N ILE A 25 0.80 -2.56 -6.09
CA ILE A 25 0.62 -3.52 -7.19
C ILE A 25 1.93 -4.27 -7.47
N ILE A 26 3.06 -3.56 -7.53
CA ILE A 26 4.38 -4.16 -7.74
C ILE A 26 4.69 -5.17 -6.64
N ILE A 27 4.42 -4.85 -5.36
CA ILE A 27 4.61 -5.79 -4.24
C ILE A 27 3.79 -7.07 -4.45
N VAL A 28 2.52 -6.96 -4.85
CA VAL A 28 1.68 -8.13 -5.14
C VAL A 28 2.26 -8.95 -6.30
N VAL A 29 2.65 -8.30 -7.40
CA VAL A 29 3.19 -8.98 -8.58
C VAL A 29 4.50 -9.69 -8.25
N LEU A 30 5.44 -9.03 -7.56
CA LEU A 30 6.70 -9.62 -7.12
C LEU A 30 6.47 -10.83 -6.21
N GLU A 31 5.52 -10.72 -5.27
CA GLU A 31 5.15 -11.83 -4.39
C GLU A 31 4.60 -13.03 -5.17
N ARG A 32 3.77 -12.79 -6.19
CA ARG A 32 3.21 -13.85 -7.04
C ARG A 32 4.28 -14.51 -7.90
N ILE A 33 5.16 -13.73 -8.52
CA ILE A 33 6.28 -14.26 -9.31
C ILE A 33 7.20 -15.08 -8.43
N SER A 34 7.58 -14.57 -7.26
CA SER A 34 8.46 -15.28 -6.32
C SER A 34 7.81 -16.57 -5.78
N THR A 35 6.52 -16.53 -5.43
CA THR A 35 5.77 -17.75 -5.06
C THR A 35 5.81 -18.75 -6.20
N SER A 36 5.49 -18.33 -7.42
CA SER A 36 5.44 -19.20 -8.60
C SER A 36 6.79 -19.88 -8.83
N LEU A 37 7.88 -19.10 -8.86
CA LEU A 37 9.25 -19.60 -9.04
C LEU A 37 9.62 -20.61 -7.96
N PHE A 38 9.27 -20.33 -6.70
CA PHE A 38 9.57 -21.25 -5.63
C PHE A 38 8.77 -22.55 -5.76
N THR A 39 7.47 -22.44 -6.09
CA THR A 39 6.59 -23.60 -6.20
C THR A 39 6.90 -24.52 -7.37
N THR A 40 7.44 -24.00 -8.48
CA THR A 40 7.83 -24.83 -9.63
C THR A 40 8.99 -25.77 -9.33
N HIS A 41 9.82 -25.44 -8.33
CA HIS A 41 10.93 -26.28 -7.87
C HIS A 41 10.60 -27.07 -6.60
N THR A 42 9.39 -26.93 -6.05
CA THR A 42 8.90 -27.77 -4.95
C THR A 42 7.98 -28.87 -5.47
N ALA A 43 8.29 -30.12 -5.15
CA ALA A 43 7.38 -31.24 -5.33
C ALA A 43 6.63 -31.52 -4.02
N ARG A 44 5.48 -32.18 -4.11
CA ARG A 44 4.78 -32.69 -2.92
C ARG A 44 5.09 -34.17 -2.78
N ASN A 45 5.66 -34.57 -1.65
CA ASN A 45 5.89 -35.97 -1.35
C ASN A 45 4.54 -36.67 -1.19
N TRP A 46 4.26 -37.68 -2.02
CA TRP A 46 2.98 -38.39 -2.02
C TRP A 46 2.73 -39.20 -0.74
N ARG A 47 3.79 -39.56 -0.01
CA ARG A 47 3.70 -40.41 1.18
C ARG A 47 3.50 -39.60 2.46
N SER A 48 4.26 -38.52 2.65
CA SER A 48 4.16 -37.66 3.84
C SER A 48 3.27 -36.43 3.63
N GLY A 49 3.01 -36.05 2.39
CA GLY A 49 2.28 -34.84 2.03
C GLY A 49 3.11 -33.55 2.14
N ASP A 50 4.37 -33.64 2.60
CA ASP A 50 5.28 -32.50 2.75
C ASP A 50 5.76 -31.95 1.40
N SER A 51 6.07 -30.66 1.36
CA SER A 51 6.76 -30.06 0.22
C SER A 51 8.25 -30.36 0.29
N THR A 52 8.83 -30.90 -0.78
CA THR A 52 10.25 -31.23 -0.90
C THR A 52 10.88 -30.50 -2.08
N ILE A 53 12.16 -30.15 -1.96
CA ILE A 53 12.99 -29.65 -3.06
C ILE A 53 14.17 -30.59 -3.23
N THR A 54 14.42 -31.00 -4.48
CA THR A 54 15.64 -31.72 -4.86
C THR A 54 16.72 -30.70 -5.23
N LEU A 55 17.83 -30.70 -4.51
CA LEU A 55 18.97 -29.82 -4.76
C LEU A 55 20.14 -30.62 -5.29
N TYR A 56 20.68 -30.27 -6.46
CA TYR A 56 21.83 -30.97 -7.03
C TYR A 56 23.13 -30.32 -6.57
N GLY A 57 24.05 -31.06 -5.97
CA GLY A 57 25.33 -30.52 -5.52
C GLY A 57 26.05 -31.38 -4.49
N PRO A 58 27.19 -30.90 -3.96
CA PRO A 58 27.92 -31.60 -2.93
C PRO A 58 27.05 -31.76 -1.67
N THR A 59 27.03 -32.98 -1.13
CA THR A 59 26.26 -33.36 0.07
C THR A 59 27.10 -33.31 1.34
N THR A 60 28.41 -33.21 1.17
CA THR A 60 29.43 -33.04 2.21
C THR A 60 30.40 -31.96 1.76
N SER A 61 31.30 -31.52 2.64
CA SER A 61 32.35 -30.54 2.31
C SER A 61 33.31 -30.98 1.19
N ASP A 62 33.21 -32.21 0.70
CA ASP A 62 34.01 -32.74 -0.40
C ASP A 62 33.40 -32.34 -1.75
N ALA A 63 34.08 -31.44 -2.44
CA ALA A 63 33.67 -30.83 -3.72
C ALA A 63 33.62 -31.80 -4.92
N THR A 64 33.94 -33.08 -4.75
CA THR A 64 34.14 -34.06 -5.84
C THR A 64 32.86 -34.70 -6.38
N SER A 65 31.68 -34.35 -5.88
CA SER A 65 30.42 -34.99 -6.30
C SER A 65 29.31 -34.00 -6.68
N LEU A 66 29.49 -33.34 -7.84
CA LEU A 66 28.48 -32.47 -8.48
C LEU A 66 27.22 -33.21 -8.97
N SER A 67 27.25 -34.55 -9.07
CA SER A 67 26.12 -35.37 -9.55
C SER A 67 25.22 -35.90 -8.43
N LYS A 68 25.50 -35.59 -7.16
CA LYS A 68 24.65 -36.00 -6.04
C LYS A 68 23.49 -35.03 -5.88
N TYR A 69 22.36 -35.55 -5.40
CA TYR A 69 21.20 -34.74 -5.05
C TYR A 69 20.90 -34.90 -3.55
N THR A 70 20.33 -33.84 -2.96
CA THR A 70 19.78 -33.86 -1.61
C THR A 70 18.31 -33.50 -1.69
N GLU A 71 17.45 -34.34 -1.11
CA GLU A 71 16.04 -33.98 -0.92
C GLU A 71 15.88 -33.25 0.40
N VAL A 72 15.31 -32.05 0.33
CA VAL A 72 15.10 -31.18 1.49
C VAL A 72 13.61 -30.97 1.69
N THR A 73 13.10 -31.29 2.88
CA THR A 73 11.73 -30.94 3.26
C THR A 73 11.63 -29.45 3.53
N VAL A 74 10.83 -28.76 2.73
CA VAL A 74 10.67 -27.31 2.77
C VAL A 74 9.42 -26.95 3.54
N ARG A 75 9.63 -26.28 4.68
CA ARG A 75 8.56 -25.70 5.49
C ARG A 75 8.67 -24.19 5.46
N VAL A 76 7.72 -23.55 4.79
CA VAL A 76 7.66 -22.09 4.64
C VAL A 76 6.81 -21.47 5.75
N ARG A 77 7.28 -20.38 6.35
CA ARG A 77 6.45 -19.54 7.23
C ARG A 77 5.46 -18.70 6.42
N VAL A 78 4.25 -19.21 6.24
CA VAL A 78 3.19 -18.56 5.45
C VAL A 78 2.78 -17.18 6.01
N ALA A 79 2.98 -16.94 7.31
CA ALA A 79 2.61 -15.69 7.98
C ALA A 79 3.28 -14.44 7.37
N SER A 80 4.55 -14.52 6.95
CA SER A 80 5.23 -13.37 6.33
C SER A 80 4.63 -13.00 4.98
N THR A 81 4.35 -13.99 4.14
CA THR A 81 3.70 -13.82 2.83
C THR A 81 2.30 -13.24 2.97
N LEU A 82 1.50 -13.78 3.90
CA LEU A 82 0.15 -13.27 4.16
C LEU A 82 0.16 -11.82 4.67
N ALA A 83 1.11 -11.47 5.54
CA ALA A 83 1.24 -10.11 6.04
C ALA A 83 1.61 -9.12 4.94
N LEU A 84 2.55 -9.46 4.06
CA LEU A 84 2.93 -8.64 2.90
C LEU A 84 1.74 -8.45 1.93
N LEU A 85 1.06 -9.54 1.57
CA LEU A 85 -0.12 -9.48 0.68
C LEU A 85 -1.25 -8.67 1.32
N GLY A 86 -1.55 -8.92 2.60
CA GLY A 86 -2.59 -8.18 3.33
C GLY A 86 -2.33 -6.69 3.37
N LEU A 87 -1.09 -6.28 3.68
CA LEU A 87 -0.70 -4.88 3.69
C LEU A 87 -0.80 -4.24 2.30
N SER A 88 -0.32 -4.93 1.25
CA SER A 88 -0.39 -4.40 -0.12
C SER A 88 -1.83 -4.22 -0.62
N LEU A 89 -2.72 -5.18 -0.32
CA LEU A 89 -4.15 -5.06 -0.65
C LEU A 89 -4.82 -3.93 0.12
N ALA A 90 -4.53 -3.79 1.41
CA ALA A 90 -5.01 -2.66 2.21
C ALA A 90 -4.49 -1.33 1.64
N ALA A 91 -3.22 -1.25 1.25
CA ALA A 91 -2.62 -0.06 0.66
C ALA A 91 -3.26 0.32 -0.70
N ILE A 92 -3.66 -0.64 -1.53
CA ILE A 92 -4.46 -0.39 -2.75
C ILE A 92 -5.79 0.29 -2.40
N VAL A 93 -6.50 -0.23 -1.40
CA VAL A 93 -7.77 0.36 -0.95
C VAL A 93 -7.54 1.77 -0.39
N VAL A 94 -6.50 1.96 0.44
CA VAL A 94 -6.12 3.27 0.98
C VAL A 94 -5.75 4.25 -0.14
N ALA A 95 -5.06 3.81 -1.19
CA ALA A 95 -4.74 4.64 -2.35
C ALA A 95 -6.00 5.08 -3.10
N ALA A 96 -6.96 4.17 -3.32
CA ALA A 96 -8.23 4.49 -3.97
C ALA A 96 -9.05 5.50 -3.14
N ILE A 97 -9.18 5.25 -1.83
CA ILE A 97 -9.79 6.19 -0.89
C ILE A 97 -9.03 7.52 -0.95
N GLY A 98 -7.70 7.47 -0.99
CA GLY A 98 -6.75 8.59 -1.17
C GLY A 98 -7.14 9.53 -2.28
N VAL A 99 -7.29 8.99 -3.49
CA VAL A 99 -7.72 9.73 -4.68
C VAL A 99 -9.10 10.36 -4.46
N CYS A 100 -10.07 9.58 -3.96
CA CYS A 100 -11.43 10.08 -3.72
C CYS A 100 -11.48 11.20 -2.67
N GLY A 101 -10.73 11.08 -1.57
CA GLY A 101 -10.76 12.07 -0.51
C GLY A 101 -10.01 13.34 -0.89
N ILE A 102 -8.89 13.26 -1.63
CA ILE A 102 -8.25 14.48 -2.15
C ILE A 102 -9.15 15.16 -3.19
N TRP A 103 -9.83 14.39 -4.04
CA TRP A 103 -10.82 14.92 -4.97
C TRP A 103 -11.96 15.66 -4.26
N GLU A 104 -12.52 15.08 -3.20
CA GLU A 104 -13.60 15.70 -2.44
C GLU A 104 -13.11 16.90 -1.62
N LEU A 105 -11.91 16.82 -1.02
CA LEU A 105 -11.27 17.93 -0.31
C LEU A 105 -10.89 19.09 -1.23
N ARG A 106 -10.94 18.94 -2.55
CA ARG A 106 -10.76 20.07 -3.47
C ARG A 106 -12.01 20.92 -3.62
N ARG A 107 -13.20 20.34 -3.43
CA ARG A 107 -14.46 21.06 -3.64
C ARG A 107 -14.64 22.14 -2.58
N ILE A 108 -14.76 23.39 -3.04
CA ILE A 108 -14.96 24.57 -2.18
C ILE A 108 -16.37 24.57 -1.59
N GLU A 109 -17.36 24.02 -2.30
CA GLU A 109 -18.79 24.01 -1.96
C GLU A 109 -19.21 22.91 -0.95
N GLY A 110 -18.26 22.29 -0.24
CA GLY A 110 -18.52 21.17 0.65
C GLY A 110 -18.87 21.57 2.09
N SER A 111 -19.72 20.80 2.76
CA SER A 111 -20.00 21.02 4.19
C SER A 111 -18.72 20.84 5.04
N PRO A 112 -18.44 21.73 6.01
CA PRO A 112 -17.22 21.67 6.81
C PRO A 112 -17.05 20.35 7.58
N ARG A 113 -18.17 19.74 8.03
CA ARG A 113 -18.17 18.44 8.70
C ARG A 113 -17.66 17.32 7.79
N ARG A 114 -18.10 17.30 6.52
CA ARG A 114 -17.68 16.28 5.55
C ARG A 114 -16.22 16.41 5.18
N GLN A 115 -15.73 17.64 4.97
CA GLN A 115 -14.30 17.88 4.70
C GLN A 115 -13.42 17.43 5.87
N ARG A 116 -13.80 17.74 7.12
CA ARG A 116 -13.08 17.25 8.30
C ARG A 116 -13.08 15.72 8.40
N GLY A 117 -14.22 15.08 8.14
CA GLY A 117 -14.32 13.63 8.12
C GLY A 117 -13.34 13.00 7.12
N TRP A 118 -13.27 13.54 5.90
CA TRP A 118 -12.31 13.10 4.89
C TRP A 118 -10.85 13.35 5.31
N SER A 119 -10.54 14.49 5.91
CA SER A 119 -9.20 14.77 6.44
C SER A 119 -8.79 13.75 7.51
N TRP A 120 -9.70 13.40 8.44
CA TRP A 120 -9.44 12.38 9.45
C TRP A 120 -9.24 10.98 8.86
N VAL A 121 -10.12 10.58 7.93
CA VAL A 121 -9.99 9.29 7.23
C VAL A 121 -8.63 9.20 6.53
N MET A 122 -8.21 10.27 5.84
CA MET A 122 -6.90 10.33 5.17
C MET A 122 -5.74 10.18 6.13
N LEU A 123 -5.73 10.97 7.22
CA LEU A 123 -4.66 10.94 8.20
C LEU A 123 -4.58 9.56 8.85
N VAL A 124 -5.71 9.03 9.36
CA VAL A 124 -5.74 7.76 10.06
C VAL A 124 -5.30 6.61 9.15
N LEU A 125 -5.88 6.50 7.95
CA LEU A 125 -5.55 5.39 7.05
C LEU A 125 -4.08 5.43 6.61
N ASN A 126 -3.54 6.59 6.24
CA ASN A 126 -2.14 6.66 5.81
C ASN A 126 -1.16 6.52 6.98
N THR A 127 -1.52 6.99 8.19
CA THR A 127 -0.72 6.73 9.40
C THR A 127 -0.69 5.24 9.72
N LEU A 128 -1.82 4.54 9.64
CA LEU A 128 -1.88 3.09 9.82
C LEU A 128 -1.05 2.36 8.77
N THR A 129 -1.15 2.72 7.48
CA THR A 129 -0.34 2.13 6.41
C THR A 129 1.16 2.35 6.63
N MET A 130 1.56 3.57 7.03
CA MET A 130 2.95 3.90 7.33
C MET A 130 3.49 3.07 8.49
N VAL A 131 2.77 3.04 9.62
CA VAL A 131 3.15 2.29 10.82
C VAL A 131 3.19 0.78 10.53
N ALA A 132 2.20 0.25 9.82
CA ALA A 132 2.16 -1.15 9.43
C ALA A 132 3.31 -1.53 8.49
N SER A 133 3.69 -0.65 7.55
CA SER A 133 4.82 -0.89 6.63
C SER A 133 6.15 -0.96 7.39
N VAL A 134 6.40 0.00 8.28
CA VAL A 134 7.62 0.02 9.12
C VAL A 134 7.63 -1.16 10.10
N GLY A 135 6.51 -1.43 10.76
CA GLY A 135 6.36 -2.55 11.69
C GLY A 135 6.56 -3.90 11.02
N LEU A 136 6.01 -4.10 9.82
CA LEU A 136 6.19 -5.32 9.04
C LEU A 136 7.64 -5.47 8.58
N LEU A 137 8.30 -4.40 8.12
CA LEU A 137 9.71 -4.44 7.74
C LEU A 137 10.59 -4.85 8.93
N ALA A 138 10.36 -4.27 10.10
CA ALA A 138 11.06 -4.61 11.34
C ALA A 138 10.80 -6.08 11.73
N TYR A 139 9.54 -6.51 11.71
CA TYR A 139 9.15 -7.90 11.99
C TYR A 139 9.86 -8.89 11.06
N LEU A 140 9.85 -8.65 9.74
CA LEU A 140 10.51 -9.52 8.76
C LEU A 140 12.02 -9.56 8.95
N SER A 141 12.63 -8.43 9.28
CA SER A 141 14.07 -8.32 9.50
C SER A 141 14.51 -9.08 10.76
N VAL A 142 13.76 -8.94 11.86
CA VAL A 142 14.01 -9.70 13.10
C VAL A 142 13.77 -11.19 12.87
N LEU A 143 12.69 -11.54 12.17
CA LEU A 143 12.36 -12.94 11.87
C LEU A 143 13.52 -13.63 11.13
N GLN A 144 14.08 -12.97 10.11
CA GLN A 144 15.23 -13.50 9.36
C GLN A 144 16.54 -13.51 10.14
N GLY A 145 16.73 -12.56 11.06
CA GLY A 145 17.90 -12.54 11.96
C GLY A 145 17.88 -13.71 12.94
N ASN A 146 16.69 -14.15 13.36
CA ASN A 146 16.52 -15.26 14.30
C ASN A 146 16.48 -16.64 13.63
N GLU A 147 16.41 -16.70 12.29
CA GLU A 147 16.43 -17.95 11.56
C GLU A 147 17.84 -18.56 11.58
N LYS A 148 17.96 -19.79 12.10
CA LYS A 148 19.23 -20.54 12.12
C LYS A 148 19.63 -20.91 10.70
N ARG A 149 20.48 -20.09 10.08
CA ARG A 149 20.98 -20.33 8.71
C ARG A 149 21.88 -21.54 8.64
N TRP A 150 21.92 -22.20 7.47
CA TRP A 150 22.91 -23.24 7.19
C TRP A 150 24.32 -22.66 7.32
N LYS A 151 25.21 -23.41 7.99
CA LYS A 151 26.65 -23.08 8.08
C LYS A 151 27.49 -24.05 7.26
N SER A 152 26.94 -25.22 6.96
CA SER A 152 27.58 -26.30 6.23
C SER A 152 26.53 -27.11 5.46
N TYR A 153 26.98 -27.89 4.46
CA TYR A 153 26.11 -28.84 3.75
C TYR A 153 25.47 -29.88 4.68
N ALA A 154 26.11 -30.21 5.80
CA ALA A 154 25.56 -31.11 6.81
C ALA A 154 24.37 -30.51 7.58
N ASP A 155 24.15 -29.20 7.52
CA ASP A 155 22.98 -28.54 8.10
C ASP A 155 21.77 -28.56 7.18
N VAL A 156 21.96 -28.86 5.89
CA VAL A 156 20.89 -28.88 4.89
C VAL A 156 19.93 -30.03 5.17
N GLY A 157 18.64 -29.75 5.18
CA GLY A 157 17.61 -30.79 5.34
C GLY A 157 17.46 -31.37 6.74
N LYS A 158 18.11 -30.78 7.77
CA LYS A 158 17.85 -31.16 9.16
C LYS A 158 16.39 -30.94 9.53
N ASP A 159 15.82 -31.90 10.25
CA ASP A 159 14.43 -31.85 10.69
C ASP A 159 14.11 -30.60 11.51
N GLY A 160 12.89 -30.09 11.34
CA GLY A 160 12.38 -28.94 12.09
C GLY A 160 12.79 -27.58 11.55
N GLN A 161 13.52 -27.51 10.43
CA GLN A 161 13.82 -26.24 9.76
C GLN A 161 12.54 -25.60 9.22
N LYS A 162 12.27 -24.38 9.68
CA LYS A 162 11.13 -23.58 9.23
C LYS A 162 11.58 -22.15 8.98
N PHE A 163 11.80 -21.84 7.70
CA PHE A 163 12.31 -20.55 7.26
C PHE A 163 11.28 -19.78 6.44
N THR A 164 11.51 -18.47 6.29
CA THR A 164 10.85 -17.66 5.27
C THR A 164 11.30 -18.09 3.87
N ARG A 165 10.48 -17.80 2.85
CA ARG A 165 10.82 -18.11 1.46
C ARG A 165 12.09 -17.39 1.02
N GLU A 166 12.29 -16.14 1.45
CA GLU A 166 13.52 -15.39 1.22
C GLU A 166 14.74 -16.15 1.73
N THR A 167 14.69 -16.60 2.99
CA THR A 167 15.79 -17.33 3.61
C THR A 167 16.05 -18.66 2.91
N TRP A 168 15.01 -19.39 2.50
CA TRP A 168 15.14 -20.62 1.71
C TRP A 168 15.85 -20.35 0.38
N ALA A 169 15.33 -19.43 -0.43
CA ALA A 169 15.89 -19.12 -1.74
C ALA A 169 17.33 -18.60 -1.64
N CYS A 170 17.61 -17.73 -0.67
CA CYS A 170 18.95 -17.17 -0.50
C CYS A 170 19.97 -18.21 -0.02
N GLN A 171 19.59 -19.12 0.87
CA GLN A 171 20.50 -20.19 1.30
C GLN A 171 20.76 -21.21 0.18
N ILE A 172 19.74 -21.55 -0.62
CA ILE A 172 19.93 -22.41 -1.79
C ILE A 172 20.88 -21.75 -2.79
N ASN A 173 20.69 -20.47 -3.09
CA ASN A 173 21.59 -19.72 -3.98
C ASN A 173 23.05 -19.63 -3.47
N GLU A 174 23.24 -19.61 -2.15
CA GLU A 174 24.56 -19.56 -1.51
C GLU A 174 25.27 -20.91 -1.54
N PHE A 175 24.60 -21.99 -1.16
CA PHE A 175 25.20 -23.33 -1.02
C PHE A 175 25.16 -24.17 -2.30
N TYR A 176 24.14 -24.01 -3.15
CA TYR A 176 23.93 -24.82 -4.36
C TYR A 176 24.06 -23.95 -5.61
N THR A 177 25.28 -23.90 -6.15
CA THR A 177 25.62 -23.04 -7.30
C THR A 177 24.93 -23.45 -8.60
N SER A 178 24.61 -24.73 -8.74
CA SER A 178 23.79 -25.35 -9.79
C SER A 178 22.35 -24.85 -9.82
N GLU A 179 21.81 -24.45 -8.67
CA GLU A 179 20.41 -24.01 -8.51
C GLU A 179 20.27 -22.48 -8.61
N ARG A 180 21.35 -21.76 -8.91
CA ARG A 180 21.36 -20.29 -8.95
C ARG A 180 20.39 -19.70 -9.97
N ASP A 181 20.12 -20.42 -11.06
CA ASP A 181 19.28 -19.93 -12.16
C ASP A 181 17.87 -19.56 -11.69
N TRP A 182 17.32 -20.28 -10.71
CA TRP A 182 16.02 -19.96 -10.13
C TRP A 182 16.14 -19.40 -8.71
N ALA A 183 17.06 -19.91 -7.89
CA ALA A 183 17.20 -19.52 -6.49
C ALA A 183 17.75 -18.09 -6.35
N GLY A 184 18.63 -17.67 -7.26
CA GLY A 184 19.16 -16.31 -7.31
C GLY A 184 18.08 -15.26 -7.55
N PRO A 185 17.32 -15.35 -8.66
CA PRO A 185 16.18 -14.46 -8.90
C PRO A 185 15.13 -14.51 -7.79
N ALA A 186 14.78 -15.68 -7.27
CA ALA A 186 13.82 -15.79 -6.17
C ALA A 186 14.30 -15.07 -4.89
N CYS A 187 15.57 -15.24 -4.52
CA CYS A 187 16.19 -14.52 -3.39
C CYS A 187 16.18 -13.00 -3.61
N ALA A 188 16.52 -12.55 -4.83
CA ALA A 188 16.55 -11.13 -5.17
C ALA A 188 15.14 -10.52 -5.13
N LEU A 189 14.14 -11.20 -5.69
CA LEU A 189 12.74 -10.77 -5.69
C LEU A 189 12.17 -10.69 -4.28
N ASP A 190 12.43 -11.69 -3.43
CA ASP A 190 11.96 -11.68 -2.04
C ASP A 190 12.60 -10.55 -1.22
N LYS A 191 13.92 -10.34 -1.37
CA LYS A 191 14.61 -9.19 -0.78
C LYS A 191 14.02 -7.87 -1.25
N ALA A 192 13.83 -7.73 -2.56
CA ALA A 192 13.24 -6.53 -3.14
C ALA A 192 11.84 -6.29 -2.57
N ASN A 193 11.02 -7.34 -2.44
CA ASN A 193 9.67 -7.22 -1.90
C ASN A 193 9.66 -6.69 -0.46
N ARG A 194 10.59 -7.16 0.37
CA ARG A 194 10.78 -6.63 1.73
C ARG A 194 11.22 -5.16 1.71
N PHE A 195 12.20 -4.80 0.88
CA PHE A 195 12.69 -3.42 0.82
C PHE A 195 11.67 -2.44 0.20
N MET A 196 10.73 -2.92 -0.62
CA MET A 196 9.61 -2.11 -1.14
C MET A 196 8.67 -1.58 -0.04
N LEU A 197 8.72 -2.12 1.17
CA LEU A 197 8.01 -1.55 2.32
C LEU A 197 8.52 -0.14 2.70
N ILE A 198 9.79 0.17 2.42
CA ILE A 198 10.36 1.50 2.68
C ILE A 198 9.71 2.58 1.80
N PRO A 199 9.75 2.50 0.46
CA PRO A 199 9.08 3.49 -0.38
C PRO A 199 7.57 3.48 -0.18
N LEU A 200 6.95 2.35 0.19
CA LEU A 200 5.53 2.32 0.58
C LEU A 200 5.25 3.17 1.81
N ALA A 201 6.06 3.06 2.86
CA ALA A 201 5.95 3.88 4.06
C ALA A 201 6.18 5.38 3.75
N VAL A 202 7.20 5.70 2.96
CA VAL A 202 7.50 7.07 2.52
C VAL A 202 6.34 7.65 1.71
N SER A 203 5.75 6.88 0.81
CA SER A 203 4.60 7.32 0.01
C SER A 203 3.40 7.65 0.88
N SER A 204 3.12 6.83 1.91
CA SER A 204 2.06 7.10 2.89
C SER A 204 2.35 8.37 3.70
N ALA A 205 3.61 8.58 4.10
CA ALA A 205 4.04 9.81 4.79
C ALA A 205 3.86 11.06 3.91
N LEU A 206 4.13 10.96 2.61
CA LEU A 206 3.88 12.04 1.65
C LEU A 206 2.38 12.38 1.54
N VAL A 207 1.50 11.38 1.54
CA VAL A 207 0.04 11.60 1.56
C VAL A 207 -0.40 12.32 2.83
N ILE A 208 0.15 11.93 4.00
CA ILE A 208 -0.09 12.62 5.28
C ILE A 208 0.34 14.08 5.17
N PHE A 209 1.54 14.34 4.64
CA PHE A 209 2.07 15.69 4.48
C PHE A 209 1.22 16.55 3.52
N CYS A 210 0.81 16.01 2.38
CA CYS A 210 -0.10 16.67 1.45
C CYS A 210 -1.45 17.00 2.10
N THR A 211 -2.00 16.06 2.88
CA THR A 211 -3.24 16.25 3.63
C THR A 211 -3.06 17.34 4.70
N TRP A 212 -1.92 17.36 5.37
CA TRP A 212 -1.60 18.37 6.37
C TRP A 212 -1.55 19.80 5.78
N ILE A 213 -0.96 19.97 4.60
CA ILE A 213 -0.97 21.26 3.89
C ILE A 213 -2.42 21.72 3.62
N LEU A 214 -3.29 20.82 3.17
CA LEU A 214 -4.70 21.12 2.91
C LEU A 214 -5.49 21.49 4.18
N ILE A 215 -5.11 20.93 5.33
CA ILE A 215 -5.68 21.27 6.63
C ILE A 215 -5.16 22.63 7.10
N HIS A 216 -3.86 22.89 6.93
CA HIS A 216 -3.22 24.14 7.32
C HIS A 216 -3.86 25.35 6.63
N ASP A 217 -4.11 25.26 5.33
CA ASP A 217 -4.79 26.32 4.57
C ASP A 217 -6.21 26.64 5.09
N ARG A 218 -6.89 25.67 5.71
CA ARG A 218 -8.24 25.81 6.25
C ARG A 218 -8.31 26.33 7.69
N GLY A 219 -7.16 26.57 8.33
CA GLY A 219 -7.08 26.98 9.73
C GLY A 219 -6.37 25.98 10.64
N GLY A 220 -5.68 24.99 10.06
CA GLY A 220 -4.79 24.07 10.77
C GLY A 220 -5.50 23.07 11.69
N ALA A 221 -4.78 22.61 12.71
CA ALA A 221 -5.28 21.59 13.65
C ALA A 221 -6.54 22.03 14.39
N LYS A 222 -6.68 23.34 14.69
CA LYS A 222 -7.88 23.88 15.35
C LYS A 222 -9.13 23.69 14.48
N TRP A 223 -9.02 23.85 13.17
CA TRP A 223 -10.13 23.58 12.24
C TRP A 223 -10.50 22.09 12.22
N LEU A 224 -9.50 21.21 12.25
CA LEU A 224 -9.69 19.76 12.20
C LEU A 224 -10.48 19.21 13.41
N VAL A 225 -10.26 19.78 14.60
CA VAL A 225 -10.89 19.36 15.87
C VAL A 225 -12.26 20.03 16.11
N GLY A 226 -12.70 20.91 15.22
CA GLY A 226 -14.05 21.50 15.30
C GLY A 226 -14.08 23.03 15.26
N GLY A 227 -12.94 23.70 15.37
CA GLY A 227 -12.85 25.16 15.38
C GLY A 227 -13.25 25.81 14.05
N LYS A 228 -13.67 27.08 14.13
CA LYS A 228 -14.01 27.89 12.96
C LYS A 228 -12.80 27.95 11.99
N GLY A 229 -13.06 27.72 10.70
CA GLY A 229 -12.03 27.77 9.67
C GLY A 229 -11.58 29.20 9.39
N ARG A 230 -10.43 29.35 8.71
CA ARG A 230 -9.83 30.67 8.41
C ARG A 230 -10.80 31.63 7.69
N TYR A 231 -11.78 31.11 6.96
CA TYR A 231 -12.77 31.88 6.20
C TYR A 231 -14.14 32.01 6.88
N ALA A 232 -14.37 31.36 8.01
CA ALA A 232 -15.67 31.35 8.68
C ALA A 232 -16.07 32.70 9.31
N GLY A 233 -15.20 33.72 9.26
CA GLY A 233 -15.51 35.09 9.63
C GLY A 233 -16.04 35.96 8.48
N PHE A 234 -16.03 35.44 7.23
CA PHE A 234 -16.48 36.17 6.04
C PHE A 234 -17.86 35.69 5.53
N ASP A 235 -18.38 34.55 6.02
CA ASP A 235 -19.72 34.08 5.65
C ASP A 235 -20.82 35.10 6.05
N ASP A 236 -20.65 35.82 7.16
CA ASP A 236 -21.58 36.87 7.59
C ASP A 236 -21.56 38.13 6.68
N THR A 237 -20.58 38.27 5.77
CA THR A 237 -20.50 39.44 4.87
C THR A 237 -21.12 39.21 3.49
N ILE A 238 -21.32 37.96 3.07
CA ILE A 238 -21.93 37.63 1.77
C ILE A 238 -23.46 37.56 1.87
N GLU A 239 -24.04 37.39 3.08
CA GLU A 239 -25.50 37.47 3.29
C GLU A 239 -26.09 38.89 3.19
N LEU A 240 -25.28 39.94 3.00
CA LEU A 240 -25.76 41.33 2.81
C LEU A 240 -26.16 41.67 1.37
N GLN A 241 -26.07 40.74 0.42
CA GLN A 241 -26.35 41.01 -0.98
C GLN A 241 -27.55 40.22 -1.51
N HIS A 242 -28.73 40.54 -0.99
CA HIS A 242 -29.95 40.77 -1.78
C HIS A 242 -31.03 41.37 -0.86
N PRO A 243 -31.28 42.71 -0.87
CA PRO A 243 -32.59 43.17 -0.46
C PRO A 243 -33.58 42.57 -1.47
N ARG A 244 -34.49 41.73 -0.97
CA ARG A 244 -35.73 41.39 -1.68
C ARG A 244 -36.30 42.71 -2.20
N GLN A 245 -36.31 42.89 -3.52
CA GLN A 245 -37.20 43.86 -4.13
C GLN A 245 -38.62 43.36 -3.84
N ASP A 246 -39.27 44.00 -2.87
CA ASP A 246 -40.71 43.90 -2.72
C ASP A 246 -41.34 44.38 -4.03
N VAL A 247 -41.84 43.43 -4.81
CA VAL A 247 -42.64 43.72 -5.99
C VAL A 247 -43.95 44.35 -5.51
N PRO A 248 -44.31 45.57 -5.96
CA PRO A 248 -45.55 46.20 -5.55
C PRO A 248 -46.74 45.38 -6.07
N LYS A 249 -47.70 45.11 -5.19
CA LYS A 249 -49.02 44.54 -5.54
C LYS A 249 -49.77 45.53 -6.45
N GLY A 250 -49.49 45.47 -7.75
CA GLY A 250 -50.29 46.06 -8.81
C GLY A 250 -51.38 45.07 -9.21
N GLY A 251 -52.64 45.48 -9.08
CA GLY A 251 -53.80 44.63 -9.30
C GLY A 251 -53.96 44.14 -10.74
N MET A 252 -54.61 42.99 -10.88
CA MET A 252 -55.30 42.63 -12.12
C MET A 252 -56.72 42.23 -11.78
N ALA A 253 -57.63 43.11 -12.17
CA ALA A 253 -59.05 42.82 -12.28
C ALA A 253 -59.27 41.80 -13.40
N ASN A 254 -60.02 40.76 -13.08
CA ASN A 254 -60.64 39.87 -14.06
C ASN A 254 -61.53 40.69 -15.00
N ASN A 255 -61.40 40.47 -16.30
CA ASN A 255 -62.58 40.51 -17.17
C ASN A 255 -62.40 39.55 -18.35
N ASN A 256 -63.34 38.60 -18.39
CA ASN A 256 -63.65 37.72 -19.49
C ASN A 256 -64.03 38.54 -20.74
N HIS A 257 -63.65 38.07 -21.93
CA HIS A 257 -64.58 37.97 -23.06
C HIS A 257 -64.03 37.07 -24.17
N THR A 258 -64.72 35.93 -24.34
CA THR A 258 -65.14 35.30 -25.61
C THR A 258 -64.55 35.81 -26.92
N VAL A 259 -63.97 34.89 -27.70
CA VAL A 259 -64.00 34.93 -29.16
C VAL A 259 -64.51 33.59 -29.66
N TYR A 260 -65.61 33.66 -30.41
CA TYR A 260 -66.17 32.59 -31.23
C TYR A 260 -65.41 32.49 -32.55
N LEU A 261 -65.32 31.24 -33.03
CA LEU A 261 -64.90 30.75 -34.36
C LEU A 261 -63.39 30.80 -34.67
#